data_AF-A0A562QMN6-F1
#
_entry.id   AF-A0A562QMN6-F1
#
_cell.length_a   1.000
_cell.length_b   1.000
_cell.length_c   1.000
_cell.angle_alpha   90.00
_cell.angle_beta   90.00
_cell.angle_gamma   90.00
#
_symmetry.space_group_name_H-M   'P 1'
#
loop_
_entity.id
_entity.type
_entity.pdbx_description
1 polymer ?
#
loop_
_entity_poly.entity_id
_entity_poly.type
_entity_poly.pdbx_seq_one_letter_code
_entity_poly.pdbx_strand_id
1 'polypeptide(L)' 'MILVSSCLAGLEVRYNGTHRLNNKISKLVEENKAVTICY' A
#
# COMPACT_ATOMS: atom_id res chain seq x y z
N MET A 1 5.58 13.74 0.12
CA MET A 1 5.41 12.41 -0.49
C MET A 1 6.01 11.38 0.44
N ILE A 2 5.28 10.33 0.79
CA ILE A 2 5.70 9.33 1.79
C ILE A 2 5.85 7.95 1.15
N LEU A 3 6.71 7.12 1.74
CA LEU A 3 6.92 5.73 1.32
C LEU A 3 6.08 4.83 2.22
N VAL A 4 5.30 3.93 1.62
CA VAL A 4 4.39 3.03 2.34
C VAL A 4 4.53 1.59 1.82
N SER A 5 4.30 0.62 2.68
CA SER A 5 4.34 -0.79 2.26
C SER A 5 3.20 -1.11 1.29
N SER A 6 3.51 -1.80 0.19
CA SER A 6 2.57 -2.20 -0.86
C SER A 6 1.39 -3.01 -0.32
N CYS A 7 1.61 -3.84 0.71
CA CYS A 7 0.52 -4.62 1.31
C CYS A 7 -0.53 -3.74 2.00
N LEU A 8 -0.15 -2.55 2.47
CA LEU A 8 -1.06 -1.58 3.11
C LEU A 8 -1.89 -0.79 2.11
N ALA A 9 -1.41 -0.67 0.88
CA ALA A 9 -2.14 -0.05 -0.22
C ALA A 9 -3.15 -1.01 -0.88
N GLY A 10 -3.34 -2.21 -0.32
CA GLY A 10 -4.28 -3.20 -0.87
C GLY A 10 -3.69 -4.13 -1.92
N LEU A 11 -2.38 -4.09 -2.17
CA LEU A 11 -1.72 -5.00 -3.11
C LEU A 11 -1.48 -6.36 -2.44
N GLU A 12 -1.87 -7.44 -3.11
CA GLU A 12 -1.76 -8.82 -2.63
C GLU A 12 -0.34 -9.39 -2.78
N VAL A 13 0.61 -8.71 -2.13
CA VAL A 13 2.05 -8.99 -2.25
C VAL A 13 2.65 -9.72 -1.05
N ARG A 14 1.84 -10.07 -0.04
CA ARG A 14 2.36 -10.84 1.11
C ARG A 14 2.65 -12.27 0.68
N TYR A 15 3.54 -12.95 1.40
CA TYR A 15 3.92 -14.35 1.13
C TYR A 15 2.76 -15.34 1.07
N ASN A 16 1.63 -15.04 1.71
CA ASN A 16 0.42 -15.86 1.68
C ASN A 16 -0.61 -15.41 0.63
N GLY A 17 -0.22 -14.55 -0.33
CA GLY A 17 -1.10 -14.03 -1.37
C GLY A 17 -2.19 -13.07 -0.85
N THR A 18 -2.03 -12.53 0.35
CA THR A 18 -2.99 -11.57 0.93
C THR A 18 -2.45 -10.16 0.95
N HIS A 19 -3.30 -9.21 1.31
CA HIS A 19 -2.94 -7.82 1.57
C HIS A 19 -3.39 -7.41 2.99
N ARG A 20 -3.13 -6.17 3.39
CA ARG A 20 -3.63 -5.58 4.63
C ARG A 20 -4.11 -4.16 4.37
N LEU A 21 -5.24 -4.04 3.68
CA LEU A 21 -5.73 -2.77 3.15
C LEU A 21 -5.91 -1.77 4.29
N ASN A 22 -5.32 -0.60 4.12
CA ASN A 22 -5.58 0.55 4.94
C ASN A 22 -6.17 1.64 4.06
N ASN A 23 -7.47 1.92 4.22
CA ASN A 23 -8.21 2.88 3.40
C ASN A 23 -7.58 4.28 3.41
N LYS A 24 -6.94 4.70 4.53
CA LYS A 24 -6.24 5.99 4.58
C LYS A 24 -5.01 5.99 3.68
N ILE A 25 -4.25 4.89 3.67
CA ILE A 25 -3.05 4.75 2.84
C ILE A 25 -3.44 4.61 1.37
N SER A 26 -4.45 3.80 1.06
CA SER A 26 -4.98 3.68 -0.32
C SER A 26 -5.35 5.05 -0.88
N LYS A 27 -6.09 5.85 -0.12
CA LYS A 27 -6.47 7.20 -0.52
C LYS A 27 -5.26 8.12 -0.73
N LEU A 28 -4.22 8.02 0.09
CA LEU A 28 -2.99 8.79 -0.10
C LEU A 28 -2.21 8.37 -1.36
N VAL A 29 -2.25 7.09 -1.72
CA VAL A 29 -1.66 6.58 -2.97
C VAL A 29 -2.47 7.10 -4.17
N GLU A 30 -3.80 7.04 -4.11
CA GLU A 30 -4.71 7.60 -5.14
C GLU A 30 -4.50 9.12 -5.32
N GLU A 31 -4.26 9.85 -4.23
CA GLU A 31 -3.96 11.28 -4.24
C GLU A 31 -2.51 11.61 -4.65
N ASN A 32 -1.69 10.61 -5.07
CA ASN A 32 -0.26 10.75 -5.38
C ASN A 32 0.59 11.35 -4.24
N LYS A 33 0.12 11.22 -2.99
CA LYS A 33 0.83 11.67 -1.78
C LYS A 33 1.71 10.56 -1.20
N ALA A 34 1.51 9.31 -1.61
CA ALA A 34 2.26 8.14 -1.17
C ALA A 34 2.75 7.27 -2.34
N VAL A 35 3.96 6.73 -2.22
CA VAL A 35 4.56 5.75 -3.15
C VAL A 35 4.67 4.41 -2.43
N THR A 36 4.24 3.34 -3.10
CA THR A 36 4.23 1.99 -2.55
C THR A 36 5.57 1.29 -2.77
N ILE A 37 6.00 0.48 -1.80
CA ILE A 37 7.18 -0.41 -1.91
C ILE A 37 6.88 -1.79 -1.33
N CYS A 38 7.34 -2.82 -2.02
CA CYS A 38 7.37 -4.18 -1.47
C CYS A 38 8.83 -4.54 -1.23
N TYR A 39 9.14 -4.93 0.01
CA TYR A 39 10.44 -5.47 0.41
C TYR A 39 10.27 -6.93 0.83
#